data_AF-A0A2M7HQP0-F1
#
_entry.id   AF-A0A2M7HQP0-F1
#
_cell.length_a   1.000
_cell.length_b   1.000
_cell.length_c   1.000
_cell.angle_alpha   90.00
_cell.angle_beta   90.00
_cell.angle_gamma   90.00
#
_symmetry.space_group_name_H-M   'P 1'
#
loop_
_entity.id
_entity.type
_entity.pdbx_description
1 polymer ?
#
loop_
_entity_poly.entity_id
_entity_poly.type
_entity_poly.pdbx_seq_one_letter_code
_entity_poly.pdbx_strand_id
1 'polypeptide(L)'
;MPDNANIATSCHSQADDATDALPTQPQRDSTKLSLTKSCLSKPNATKHGIVAAERKNKIIIIGLPRTGTTSVSVALLEQGLKVAHMAFTKAAFMQADAISDAPCFSDFKQLDKLFPDAKFVYLDRNLSAWVPSMQMLLSRMLPHLDAKTGRFHPIMKRSFRHCFGVGEVHNPQDEQHLIGCYQRHQREVFSYFARRNNFLNIDVSQQGALGQLLQFMAQPTDTTPVEVCHQITELSFPRLNIGRNVASWDEYKHPNKISANASGPDKRKFFDYKI
;
A
#
# COMPACT_ATOMS: atom_id res chain seq x y z
N MET A 1 -14.21 21.72 53.39
CA MET A 1 -15.19 21.91 54.46
C MET A 1 -15.34 23.41 54.70
N PRO A 2 -16.57 23.94 54.86
CA PRO A 2 -17.86 23.24 54.73
C PRO A 2 -18.10 22.71 53.29
N ASP A 3 -18.92 21.71 52.94
CA ASP A 3 -20.23 21.18 53.39
C ASP A 3 -21.44 21.90 52.71
N ASN A 4 -22.51 21.23 52.23
CA ASN A 4 -22.78 19.77 52.13
C ASN A 4 -23.94 19.44 51.13
N ALA A 5 -24.19 18.13 50.94
CA ALA A 5 -25.53 17.50 50.74
C ALA A 5 -26.32 17.74 49.42
N ASN A 6 -27.13 16.79 48.90
CA ASN A 6 -27.29 15.35 49.20
C ASN A 6 -28.18 14.60 48.15
N ILE A 7 -27.91 13.29 47.94
CA ILE A 7 -28.88 12.15 47.78
C ILE A 7 -29.86 12.21 46.57
N ALA A 8 -30.31 11.15 45.87
CA ALA A 8 -30.48 9.70 46.09
C ALA A 8 -30.35 8.92 44.74
N THR A 9 -30.38 7.58 44.61
CA THR A 9 -30.38 6.42 45.55
C THR A 9 -29.74 5.20 44.85
N SER A 10 -29.43 4.14 45.60
CA SER A 10 -28.95 2.84 45.08
C SER A 10 -30.07 1.78 45.06
N CYS A 11 -29.78 0.57 44.54
CA CYS A 11 -29.99 -0.69 45.28
C CYS A 11 -29.29 -1.89 44.61
N HIS A 12 -28.95 -2.92 45.40
CA HIS A 12 -28.23 -4.11 44.95
C HIS A 12 -28.49 -5.30 45.91
N SER A 13 -29.01 -6.42 45.39
CA SER A 13 -29.10 -7.76 46.02
C SER A 13 -29.34 -8.78 44.88
N GLN A 14 -28.80 -10.01 44.84
CA GLN A 14 -28.82 -11.12 45.81
C GLN A 14 -30.24 -11.63 46.13
N ALA A 15 -30.56 -12.93 46.07
CA ALA A 15 -29.76 -14.10 45.62
C ALA A 15 -30.66 -15.25 45.14
N ASP A 16 -30.05 -16.38 44.77
CA ASP A 16 -30.52 -17.78 44.79
C ASP A 16 -31.91 -18.17 44.27
N ASP A 17 -31.96 -19.13 43.33
CA ASP A 17 -32.46 -20.49 43.66
C ASP A 17 -31.92 -21.54 42.65
N ALA A 18 -32.05 -22.83 42.97
CA ALA A 18 -31.59 -23.95 42.14
C ALA A 18 -32.63 -25.10 42.12
N THR A 19 -32.63 -25.94 41.07
CA THR A 19 -33.34 -27.24 41.12
C THR A 19 -32.85 -28.24 40.07
N ASP A 20 -32.92 -29.53 40.41
CA ASP A 20 -32.43 -30.68 39.62
C ASP A 20 -33.30 -31.07 38.40
N ALA A 21 -32.70 -31.79 37.45
CA ALA A 21 -33.42 -32.57 36.44
C ALA A 21 -32.61 -33.77 35.89
N LEU A 22 -32.80 -34.97 36.47
CA LEU A 22 -32.39 -36.30 35.99
C LEU A 22 -33.05 -37.37 36.89
N PRO A 23 -33.22 -38.65 36.48
CA PRO A 23 -33.14 -39.24 35.13
C PRO A 23 -34.44 -40.01 34.73
N THR A 24 -34.59 -40.41 33.46
CA THR A 24 -35.39 -41.62 33.11
C THR A 24 -35.06 -42.21 31.73
N GLN A 25 -35.22 -43.53 31.61
CA GLN A 25 -35.13 -44.39 30.43
C GLN A 25 -35.78 -45.75 30.80
N PRO A 26 -35.97 -46.72 29.88
CA PRO A 26 -35.92 -46.69 28.40
C PRO A 26 -37.17 -47.33 27.74
N GLN A 27 -37.26 -47.33 26.39
CA GLN A 27 -37.72 -48.53 25.66
C GLN A 27 -37.28 -48.59 24.17
N ARG A 28 -37.46 -49.79 23.62
CA ARG A 28 -37.14 -50.38 22.29
C ARG A 28 -37.81 -49.64 21.10
N ASP A 29 -37.50 -49.85 19.80
CA ASP A 29 -36.65 -50.79 19.00
C ASP A 29 -36.45 -50.19 17.57
N SER A 30 -35.70 -50.68 16.56
CA SER A 30 -34.77 -51.82 16.41
C SER A 30 -33.78 -51.67 15.22
N THR A 31 -32.94 -52.70 15.01
CA THR A 31 -32.22 -53.11 13.78
C THR A 31 -31.71 -52.07 12.76
N LYS A 32 -30.38 -51.93 12.68
CA LYS A 32 -29.59 -52.64 11.63
C LYS A 32 -28.09 -52.67 11.97
N LEU A 33 -27.43 -53.76 11.57
CA LEU A 33 -26.02 -54.04 11.88
C LEU A 33 -25.12 -53.75 10.66
N SER A 34 -24.00 -53.04 10.86
CA SER A 34 -22.91 -52.96 9.88
C SER A 34 -21.57 -52.68 10.57
N LEU A 35 -20.72 -53.71 10.59
CA LEU A 35 -19.32 -53.71 11.05
C LEU A 35 -18.45 -53.91 9.78
N THR A 36 -17.24 -53.37 9.61
CA THR A 36 -16.39 -52.55 10.49
C THR A 36 -15.34 -51.78 9.69
N LYS A 37 -14.87 -50.64 10.25
CA LYS A 37 -13.51 -50.08 10.19
C LYS A 37 -12.53 -50.52 9.06
N SER A 38 -11.97 -49.52 8.38
CA SER A 38 -10.56 -49.18 8.63
C SER A 38 -10.34 -47.67 8.48
N CYS A 39 -9.23 -47.15 9.01
CA CYS A 39 -8.86 -45.73 8.97
C CYS A 39 -7.36 -45.64 8.73
N LEU A 40 -6.91 -44.76 7.82
CA LEU A 40 -5.51 -44.36 7.72
C LEU A 40 -5.36 -42.92 7.18
N SER A 41 -4.58 -42.17 7.95
CA SER A 41 -3.98 -40.84 7.74
C SER A 41 -3.88 -40.24 6.33
N LYS A 42 -4.05 -38.91 6.27
CA LYS A 42 -3.45 -38.03 5.23
C LYS A 42 -1.93 -38.25 5.12
N PRO A 43 -1.35 -37.87 3.97
CA PRO A 43 -0.17 -36.99 3.99
C PRO A 43 -0.50 -35.58 3.47
N ASN A 44 0.20 -34.57 4.01
CA ASN A 44 0.18 -33.21 3.45
C ASN A 44 0.95 -33.18 2.12
N ALA A 45 0.44 -32.41 1.15
CA ALA A 45 1.20 -31.99 -0.03
C ALA A 45 1.06 -30.47 -0.20
N THR A 46 2.04 -29.73 0.34
CA THR A 46 2.02 -28.26 0.41
C THR A 46 2.21 -27.61 -0.96
N LYS A 47 1.12 -27.44 -1.72
CA LYS A 47 1.14 -26.55 -2.89
C LYS A 47 1.23 -25.10 -2.41
N HIS A 48 2.42 -24.52 -2.56
CA HIS A 48 2.67 -23.11 -2.31
C HIS A 48 1.86 -22.27 -3.29
N GLY A 49 0.70 -21.78 -2.83
CA GLY A 49 -0.17 -20.88 -3.58
C GLY A 49 0.45 -19.49 -3.72
N ILE A 50 1.46 -19.36 -4.60
CA ILE A 50 1.56 -18.16 -5.42
C ILE A 50 0.33 -18.19 -6.32
N VAL A 51 -0.77 -17.63 -5.81
CA VAL A 51 -1.90 -17.26 -6.64
C VAL A 51 -1.35 -16.19 -7.57
N ALA A 52 -1.05 -16.59 -8.82
CA ALA A 52 -0.71 -15.64 -9.85
C ALA A 52 -1.82 -14.59 -9.89
N ALA A 53 -1.45 -13.33 -9.74
CA ALA A 53 -2.40 -12.24 -9.90
C ALA A 53 -3.03 -12.37 -11.29
N GLU A 54 -4.36 -12.26 -11.38
CA GLU A 54 -5.05 -12.14 -12.66
C GLU A 54 -4.34 -11.06 -13.50
N ARG A 55 -4.13 -11.32 -14.80
CA ARG A 55 -3.36 -10.46 -15.72
C ARG A 55 -3.97 -9.06 -15.86
N LYS A 56 -3.70 -8.21 -14.87
CA LYS A 56 -4.04 -6.80 -14.82
C LYS A 56 -2.75 -6.02 -14.96
N ASN A 57 -2.55 -5.39 -16.11
CA ASN A 57 -1.44 -4.49 -16.36
C ASN A 57 -1.47 -3.38 -15.29
N LYS A 58 -0.53 -3.39 -14.35
CA LYS A 58 -0.50 -2.42 -13.23
C LYS A 58 0.37 -1.23 -13.59
N ILE A 59 -0.01 -0.04 -13.13
CA ILE A 59 0.86 1.15 -13.19
C ILE A 59 1.47 1.36 -11.79
N ILE A 60 2.76 1.09 -11.65
CA ILE A 60 3.46 1.14 -10.35
C ILE A 60 4.39 2.35 -10.34
N ILE A 61 4.02 3.36 -9.56
CA ILE A 61 4.75 4.62 -9.43
C ILE A 61 5.82 4.45 -8.34
N ILE A 62 7.09 4.45 -8.74
CA ILE A 62 8.24 4.06 -7.89
C ILE A 62 9.16 5.23 -7.52
N GLY A 63 8.84 6.46 -7.95
CA GLY A 63 9.52 7.66 -7.46
C GLY A 63 9.36 7.84 -5.94
N LEU A 64 10.39 8.38 -5.28
CA LEU A 64 10.41 8.60 -3.83
C LEU A 64 9.26 9.51 -3.35
N PRO A 65 8.90 9.50 -2.06
CA PRO A 65 8.00 10.49 -1.48
C PRO A 65 8.43 11.93 -1.84
N ARG A 66 7.44 12.82 -2.00
CA ARG A 66 7.63 14.24 -2.40
C ARG A 66 8.13 14.47 -3.84
N THR A 67 8.21 13.45 -4.69
CA THR A 67 8.44 13.60 -6.15
C THR A 67 7.19 13.99 -6.94
N GLY A 68 5.99 13.66 -6.44
CA GLY A 68 4.73 13.90 -7.16
C GLY A 68 3.67 12.81 -6.99
N THR A 69 3.92 11.79 -6.16
CA THR A 69 3.07 10.59 -5.99
C THR A 69 1.56 10.92 -5.90
N THR A 70 1.17 11.88 -5.06
CA THR A 70 -0.24 12.32 -4.92
C THR A 70 -0.81 12.95 -6.20
N SER A 71 -0.05 13.79 -6.89
CA SER A 71 -0.45 14.45 -8.14
C SER A 71 -0.70 13.44 -9.26
N VAL A 72 0.18 12.44 -9.38
CA VAL A 72 0.02 11.34 -10.33
C VAL A 72 -1.17 10.47 -9.93
N SER A 73 -1.31 10.13 -8.65
CA SER A 73 -2.46 9.34 -8.18
C SER A 73 -3.81 10.01 -8.46
N VAL A 74 -3.92 11.33 -8.30
CA VAL A 74 -5.15 12.05 -8.64
C VAL A 74 -5.36 12.10 -10.16
N ALA A 75 -4.34 12.42 -10.95
CA ALA A 75 -4.47 12.39 -12.42
C ALA A 75 -4.94 11.01 -12.93
N LEU A 76 -4.49 9.90 -12.33
CA LEU A 76 -4.92 8.55 -12.70
C LEU A 76 -6.34 8.21 -12.24
N LEU A 77 -6.83 8.77 -11.12
CA LEU A 77 -8.24 8.67 -10.73
C LEU A 77 -9.16 9.32 -11.78
N GLU A 78 -8.77 10.50 -12.27
CA GLU A 78 -9.52 11.26 -13.31
C GLU A 78 -9.44 10.62 -14.70
N GLN A 79 -8.62 9.57 -14.89
CA GLN A 79 -8.64 8.70 -16.07
C GLN A 79 -9.44 7.40 -15.83
N GLY A 80 -10.18 7.32 -14.71
CA GLY A 80 -11.03 6.19 -14.37
C GLY A 80 -10.33 5.00 -13.71
N LEU A 81 -9.02 5.04 -13.47
CA LEU A 81 -8.31 3.93 -12.82
C LEU A 81 -8.68 3.79 -11.34
N LYS A 82 -8.57 2.58 -10.80
CA LYS A 82 -8.58 2.34 -9.35
C LYS A 82 -7.19 2.58 -8.79
N VAL A 83 -7.07 3.55 -7.88
CA VAL A 83 -5.76 4.04 -7.43
C VAL A 83 -5.60 3.88 -5.93
N ALA A 84 -4.47 3.28 -5.53
CA ALA A 84 -3.98 3.22 -4.16
C ALA A 84 -2.74 4.11 -4.02
N HIS A 85 -2.86 5.31 -3.45
CA HIS A 85 -1.69 6.19 -3.22
C HIS A 85 -0.61 5.53 -2.36
N MET A 86 -1.02 4.60 -1.49
CA MET A 86 -0.17 3.62 -0.78
C MET A 86 -0.90 2.27 -0.76
N ALA A 87 -0.18 1.15 -0.74
CA ALA A 87 -0.79 -0.18 -0.65
C ALA A 87 -0.02 -1.10 0.30
N PHE A 88 -0.64 -1.50 1.42
CA PHE A 88 0.00 -2.38 2.40
C PHE A 88 -0.43 -3.84 2.21
N THR A 89 -1.73 -4.07 2.07
CA THR A 89 -2.30 -5.43 1.94
C THR A 89 -2.22 -5.94 0.51
N LYS A 90 -2.21 -7.26 0.34
CA LYS A 90 -2.38 -7.90 -0.97
C LYS A 90 -3.65 -7.42 -1.67
N ALA A 91 -4.74 -7.27 -0.91
CA ALA A 91 -6.03 -6.85 -1.43
C ALA A 91 -5.97 -5.44 -2.03
N ALA A 92 -5.22 -4.50 -1.45
CA ALA A 92 -5.02 -3.17 -2.01
C ALA A 92 -4.35 -3.24 -3.40
N PHE A 93 -3.27 -4.02 -3.55
CA PHE A 93 -2.63 -4.26 -4.84
C PHE A 93 -3.53 -4.97 -5.86
N MET A 94 -4.37 -5.93 -5.44
CA MET A 94 -5.24 -6.68 -6.34
C MET A 94 -6.49 -5.91 -6.80
N GLN A 95 -6.96 -4.96 -5.98
CA GLN A 95 -8.11 -4.10 -6.26
C GLN A 95 -7.73 -2.83 -7.04
N ALA A 96 -6.49 -2.36 -6.91
CA ALA A 96 -5.97 -1.21 -7.64
C ALA A 96 -5.35 -1.58 -8.99
N ASP A 97 -5.56 -0.70 -9.96
CA ASP A 97 -4.94 -0.71 -11.28
C ASP A 97 -3.64 0.10 -11.27
N ALA A 98 -3.59 1.18 -10.46
CA ALA A 98 -2.39 1.97 -10.20
C ALA A 98 -2.05 2.08 -8.70
N ILE A 99 -0.76 2.00 -8.36
CA ILE A 99 -0.25 2.08 -6.98
C ILE A 99 0.97 2.99 -6.92
N SER A 100 1.11 3.79 -5.87
CA SER A 100 2.28 4.67 -5.65
C SER A 100 2.87 4.59 -4.24
N ASP A 101 3.86 5.47 -3.99
CA ASP A 101 4.40 5.81 -2.67
C ASP A 101 4.86 4.55 -1.90
N ALA A 102 4.59 4.43 -0.58
CA ALA A 102 4.97 3.24 0.18
C ALA A 102 4.07 2.03 -0.15
N PRO A 103 4.61 0.83 -0.48
CA PRO A 103 6.03 0.45 -0.56
C PRO A 103 6.64 0.48 -1.96
N CYS A 104 5.95 1.00 -2.98
CA CYS A 104 6.40 0.98 -4.37
C CYS A 104 7.82 1.53 -4.57
N PHE A 105 8.20 2.62 -3.89
CA PHE A 105 9.57 3.15 -3.99
C PHE A 105 10.63 2.26 -3.34
N SER A 106 10.32 1.47 -2.31
CA SER A 106 11.28 0.60 -1.60
C SER A 106 11.34 -0.84 -2.12
N ASP A 107 10.25 -1.35 -2.69
CA ASP A 107 10.08 -2.77 -3.00
C ASP A 107 9.90 -3.05 -4.50
N PHE A 108 10.21 -2.10 -5.39
CA PHE A 108 10.01 -2.20 -6.84
C PHE A 108 10.55 -3.50 -7.47
N LYS A 109 11.75 -3.94 -7.07
CA LYS A 109 12.41 -5.19 -7.54
C LYS A 109 11.66 -6.48 -7.14
N GLN A 110 10.76 -6.39 -6.16
CA GLN A 110 9.88 -7.50 -5.75
C GLN A 110 8.50 -7.35 -6.37
N LEU A 111 8.00 -6.12 -6.53
CA LEU A 111 6.74 -5.85 -7.22
C LEU A 111 6.80 -6.24 -8.71
N ASP A 112 7.94 -6.03 -9.37
CA ASP A 112 8.24 -6.52 -10.73
C ASP A 112 8.18 -8.05 -10.84
N LYS A 113 8.53 -8.78 -9.76
CA LYS A 113 8.42 -10.25 -9.69
C LYS A 113 7.01 -10.74 -9.35
N LEU A 114 6.23 -9.94 -8.61
CA LEU A 114 4.83 -10.23 -8.26
C LEU A 114 3.85 -9.88 -9.38
N PHE A 115 4.20 -8.90 -10.21
CA PHE A 115 3.40 -8.35 -11.30
C PHE A 115 4.30 -8.17 -12.55
N PRO A 116 4.68 -9.26 -13.25
CA PRO A 116 5.63 -9.19 -14.37
C PRO A 116 5.12 -8.35 -15.55
N ASP A 117 3.79 -8.26 -15.72
CA ASP A 117 3.09 -7.48 -16.75
C ASP A 117 2.85 -6.01 -16.32
N ALA A 118 3.42 -5.57 -15.19
CA ALA A 118 3.28 -4.19 -14.71
C ALA A 118 4.20 -3.22 -15.48
N LYS A 119 3.74 -1.96 -15.59
CA LYS A 119 4.52 -0.81 -16.05
C LYS A 119 4.99 0.01 -14.86
N PHE A 120 6.24 0.42 -14.89
CA PHE A 120 6.90 1.17 -13.83
C PHE A 120 7.15 2.62 -14.23
N VAL A 121 6.85 3.55 -13.33
CA VAL A 121 7.03 4.98 -13.56
C VAL A 121 7.88 5.56 -12.45
N TYR A 122 9.10 5.99 -12.79
CA TYR A 122 9.90 6.84 -11.91
C TYR A 122 9.43 8.28 -12.02
N LEU A 123 9.33 8.96 -10.88
CA LEU A 123 9.07 10.39 -10.80
C LEU A 123 10.35 11.11 -10.40
N ASP A 124 10.94 11.85 -11.33
CA ASP A 124 12.11 12.68 -11.07
C ASP A 124 11.69 14.03 -10.48
N ARG A 125 12.59 14.67 -9.73
CA ARG A 125 12.39 16.02 -9.20
C ARG A 125 13.74 16.64 -8.81
N ASN A 126 14.00 17.85 -9.30
CA ASN A 126 15.23 18.60 -8.98
C ASN A 126 15.48 18.68 -7.46
N LEU A 127 16.71 18.32 -7.04
CA LEU A 127 17.10 18.20 -5.64
C LEU A 127 16.85 19.47 -4.82
N SER A 128 17.08 20.66 -5.38
CA SER A 128 16.86 21.94 -4.67
C SER A 128 15.39 22.16 -4.28
N ALA A 129 14.45 21.59 -5.04
CA ALA A 129 13.02 21.61 -4.74
C ALA A 129 12.55 20.38 -3.96
N TRP A 130 13.25 19.24 -4.06
CA TRP A 130 12.88 17.99 -3.38
C TRP A 130 13.36 17.96 -1.92
N VAL A 131 14.63 18.25 -1.64
CA VAL A 131 15.24 18.16 -0.29
C VAL A 131 14.44 18.93 0.77
N PRO A 132 14.17 20.24 0.64
CA PRO A 132 13.38 20.98 1.64
C PRO A 132 11.94 20.46 1.76
N SER A 133 11.38 19.88 0.69
CA SER A 133 10.06 19.24 0.75
C SER A 133 10.08 17.90 1.49
N MET A 134 11.20 17.18 1.44
CA MET A 134 11.41 15.92 2.15
C MET A 134 11.75 16.16 3.63
N GLN A 135 12.55 17.17 3.96
CA GLN A 135 12.78 17.62 5.33
C GLN A 135 11.46 18.01 6.01
N MET A 136 10.62 18.83 5.34
CA MET A 136 9.29 19.18 5.82
C MET A 136 8.41 17.95 6.08
N LEU A 137 8.43 16.94 5.20
CA LEU A 137 7.70 15.69 5.40
C LEU A 137 8.22 14.93 6.63
N LEU A 138 9.54 14.72 6.72
CA LEU A 138 10.17 13.95 7.78
C LEU A 138 9.96 14.57 9.16
N SER A 139 10.00 15.90 9.29
CA SER A 139 9.71 16.61 10.55
C SER A 139 8.36 16.22 11.17
N ARG A 140 7.38 15.84 10.35
CA ARG A 140 6.05 15.36 10.76
C ARG A 140 5.97 13.85 10.91
N MET A 141 6.75 13.10 10.12
CA MET A 141 6.68 11.64 10.05
C MET A 141 7.56 10.93 11.08
N LEU A 142 8.70 11.50 11.49
CA LEU A 142 9.68 10.82 12.35
C LEU A 142 9.09 10.28 13.68
N PRO A 143 8.27 11.03 14.45
CA PRO A 143 7.62 10.51 15.67
C PRO A 143 6.61 9.37 15.42
N HIS A 144 6.29 9.07 14.17
CA HIS A 144 5.36 8.00 13.78
C HIS A 144 6.05 6.86 13.04
N LEU A 145 7.24 7.11 12.51
CA LEU A 145 8.14 6.13 11.91
C LEU A 145 9.00 5.37 12.94
N ASP A 146 9.17 5.88 14.16
CA ASP A 146 9.95 5.21 15.21
C ASP A 146 9.56 3.73 15.38
N ALA A 147 10.55 2.87 15.54
CA ALA A 147 10.37 1.42 15.58
C ALA A 147 9.44 0.97 16.73
N LYS A 148 9.62 1.53 17.93
CA LYS A 148 8.97 1.05 19.17
C LYS A 148 7.64 1.76 19.47
N THR A 149 7.61 3.08 19.31
CA THR A 149 6.50 3.96 19.72
C THR A 149 5.71 4.53 18.54
N GLY A 150 6.30 4.53 17.33
CA GLY A 150 5.69 5.11 16.15
C GLY A 150 4.39 4.41 15.72
N ARG A 151 3.36 5.20 15.37
CA ARG A 151 2.02 4.71 15.01
C ARG A 151 1.82 4.32 13.54
N PHE A 152 2.80 4.52 12.65
CA PHE A 152 2.64 4.17 11.24
C PHE A 152 2.74 2.67 10.97
N HIS A 153 2.16 2.26 9.85
CA HIS A 153 2.11 0.86 9.43
C HIS A 153 3.53 0.26 9.28
N PRO A 154 3.80 -0.99 9.71
CA PRO A 154 5.14 -1.57 9.68
C PRO A 154 5.83 -1.53 8.30
N ILE A 155 5.05 -1.67 7.22
CA ILE A 155 5.56 -1.53 5.85
C ILE A 155 6.08 -0.11 5.59
N MET A 156 5.35 0.93 6.01
CA MET A 156 5.82 2.32 5.87
C MET A 156 7.09 2.57 6.69
N LYS A 157 7.16 2.07 7.93
CA LYS A 157 8.39 2.14 8.73
C LYS A 157 9.58 1.48 8.01
N ARG A 158 9.38 0.28 7.45
CA ARG A 158 10.39 -0.46 6.66
C ARG A 158 10.81 0.33 5.41
N SER A 159 9.87 0.85 4.63
CA SER A 159 10.16 1.62 3.41
C SER A 159 11.02 2.85 3.71
N PHE A 160 10.69 3.61 4.76
CA PHE A 160 11.46 4.78 5.17
C PHE A 160 12.80 4.43 5.80
N ARG A 161 12.91 3.31 6.53
CA ARG A 161 14.20 2.78 7.00
C ARG A 161 15.11 2.43 5.81
N HIS A 162 14.62 1.61 4.88
CA HIS A 162 15.40 1.14 3.74
C HIS A 162 15.91 2.27 2.85
N CYS A 163 15.06 3.23 2.48
CA CYS A 163 15.46 4.29 1.54
C CYS A 163 16.14 5.50 2.21
N PHE A 164 15.80 5.81 3.47
CA PHE A 164 16.24 7.05 4.16
C PHE A 164 16.98 6.81 5.48
N GLY A 165 17.31 5.57 5.85
CA GLY A 165 18.06 5.27 7.09
C GLY A 165 17.32 5.66 8.38
N VAL A 166 15.98 5.76 8.35
CA VAL A 166 15.20 6.17 9.53
C VAL A 166 15.32 5.12 10.64
N GLY A 167 15.89 5.52 11.78
CA GLY A 167 16.25 4.61 12.87
C GLY A 167 17.57 3.85 12.64
N GLU A 168 18.43 4.36 11.75
CA GLU A 168 19.81 3.89 11.51
C GLU A 168 20.81 5.05 11.53
N VAL A 169 20.48 6.19 10.92
CA VAL A 169 21.31 7.40 10.95
C VAL A 169 20.88 8.39 12.04
N HIS A 170 21.83 9.18 12.55
CA HIS A 170 21.59 10.19 13.58
C HIS A 170 20.61 11.29 13.15
N ASN A 171 20.76 11.82 11.92
CA ASN A 171 19.86 12.83 11.36
C ASN A 171 19.38 12.43 9.95
N PRO A 172 18.22 11.77 9.81
CA PRO A 172 17.65 11.43 8.50
C PRO A 172 17.11 12.65 7.72
N GLN A 173 17.15 13.86 8.30
CA GLN A 173 16.79 15.12 7.63
C GLN A 173 18.01 15.91 7.14
N ASP A 174 19.23 15.39 7.34
CA ASP A 174 20.44 16.02 6.81
C ASP A 174 20.40 16.13 5.27
N GLU A 175 20.86 17.27 4.75
CA GLU A 175 20.78 17.58 3.32
C GLU A 175 21.63 16.62 2.47
N GLN A 176 22.87 16.37 2.88
CA GLN A 176 23.79 15.53 2.11
C GLN A 176 23.38 14.06 2.20
N HIS A 177 22.88 13.60 3.35
CA HIS A 177 22.23 12.30 3.51
C HIS A 177 21.01 12.15 2.59
N LEU A 178 20.12 13.14 2.54
CA LEU A 178 18.93 13.11 1.68
C LEU A 178 19.29 13.10 0.19
N ILE A 179 20.25 13.93 -0.24
CA ILE A 179 20.81 13.91 -1.60
C ILE A 179 21.40 12.54 -1.92
N GLY A 180 22.21 11.98 -1.02
CA GLY A 180 22.81 10.66 -1.16
C GLY A 180 21.77 9.54 -1.28
N CYS A 181 20.69 9.60 -0.51
CA CYS A 181 19.56 8.68 -0.60
C CYS A 181 18.80 8.80 -1.93
N TYR A 182 18.52 10.03 -2.38
CA TYR A 182 17.87 10.28 -3.67
C TYR A 182 18.67 9.69 -4.83
N GLN A 183 19.96 10.04 -4.92
CA GLN A 183 20.83 9.58 -5.99
C GLN A 183 21.10 8.07 -5.94
N ARG A 184 21.17 7.46 -4.75
CA ARG A 184 21.29 6.00 -4.59
C ARG A 184 20.07 5.31 -5.18
N HIS A 185 18.88 5.74 -4.78
CA HIS A 185 17.61 5.20 -5.27
C HIS A 185 17.44 5.37 -6.78
N GLN A 186 17.71 6.56 -7.32
CA GLN A 186 17.68 6.82 -8.76
C GLN A 186 18.61 5.87 -9.53
N ARG A 187 19.88 5.74 -9.10
CA ARG A 187 20.85 4.81 -9.73
C ARG A 187 20.35 3.37 -9.67
N GLU A 188 19.84 2.91 -8.53
CA GLU A 188 19.33 1.53 -8.40
C GLU A 188 18.12 1.24 -9.28
N VAL A 189 17.16 2.16 -9.39
CA VAL A 189 16.01 2.03 -10.30
C VAL A 189 16.49 2.01 -11.75
N PHE A 190 17.30 2.99 -12.16
CA PHE A 190 17.72 3.13 -13.55
C PHE A 190 18.60 1.95 -13.98
N SER A 191 19.48 1.44 -13.12
CA SER A 191 20.25 0.21 -13.39
C SER A 191 19.38 -1.04 -13.48
N TYR A 192 18.29 -1.15 -12.71
CA TYR A 192 17.37 -2.29 -12.77
C TYR A 192 16.52 -2.28 -14.05
N PHE A 193 16.07 -1.10 -14.50
CA PHE A 193 15.21 -0.96 -15.69
C PHE A 193 15.95 -0.56 -16.99
N ALA A 194 17.29 -0.52 -16.99
CA ALA A 194 18.12 0.01 -18.10
C ALA A 194 17.89 -0.58 -19.51
N ARG A 195 17.17 -1.71 -19.62
CA ARG A 195 16.82 -2.39 -20.89
C ARG A 195 15.37 -2.88 -20.90
N ARG A 196 14.49 -2.25 -20.11
CA ARG A 196 13.08 -2.64 -19.91
C ARG A 196 12.17 -1.65 -20.62
N ASN A 197 11.29 -2.15 -21.50
CA ASN A 197 10.29 -1.34 -22.20
C ASN A 197 9.06 -0.99 -21.34
N ASN A 198 8.85 -1.72 -20.24
CA ASN A 198 7.83 -1.43 -19.23
C ASN A 198 8.27 -0.38 -18.20
N PHE A 199 9.13 0.57 -18.57
CA PHE A 199 9.64 1.64 -17.69
C PHE A 199 9.55 3.03 -18.33
N LEU A 200 9.12 4.02 -17.53
CA LEU A 200 9.07 5.44 -17.88
C LEU A 200 9.74 6.29 -16.78
N ASN A 201 10.44 7.35 -17.18
CA ASN A 201 10.90 8.42 -16.29
C ASN A 201 10.23 9.75 -16.68
N ILE A 202 9.64 10.46 -15.71
CA ILE A 202 9.03 11.78 -15.91
C ILE A 202 9.24 12.70 -14.70
N ASP A 203 9.41 14.00 -14.95
CA ASP A 203 9.23 15.06 -13.93
C ASP A 203 7.82 15.64 -14.07
N VAL A 204 7.00 15.51 -13.02
CA VAL A 204 5.58 15.91 -13.02
C VAL A 204 5.37 17.41 -13.12
N SER A 205 6.41 18.23 -12.98
CA SER A 205 6.34 19.68 -13.11
C SER A 205 6.44 20.18 -14.55
N GLN A 206 6.91 19.33 -15.47
CA GLN A 206 7.08 19.65 -16.89
C GLN A 206 5.75 19.62 -17.65
N GLN A 207 5.61 20.50 -18.65
CA GLN A 207 4.47 20.51 -19.56
C GLN A 207 4.45 19.22 -20.39
N GLY A 208 3.25 18.67 -20.64
CA GLY A 208 3.08 17.42 -21.39
C GLY A 208 3.47 16.14 -20.64
N ALA A 209 3.99 16.21 -19.41
CA ALA A 209 4.39 15.04 -18.63
C ALA A 209 3.21 14.10 -18.30
N LEU A 210 1.99 14.61 -18.18
CA LEU A 210 0.79 13.78 -18.07
C LEU A 210 0.51 13.08 -19.42
N GLY A 211 0.63 13.79 -20.54
CA GLY A 211 0.51 13.20 -21.87
C GLY A 211 1.46 12.03 -22.12
N GLN A 212 2.72 12.17 -21.72
CA GLN A 212 3.74 11.10 -21.78
C GLN A 212 3.32 9.86 -20.97
N LEU A 213 2.77 10.06 -19.76
CA LEU A 213 2.25 8.97 -18.94
C LEU A 213 1.06 8.26 -19.61
N LEU A 214 0.10 9.00 -20.16
CA LEU A 214 -1.07 8.41 -20.83
C LEU A 214 -0.67 7.62 -22.08
N GLN A 215 0.24 8.15 -22.90
CA GLN A 215 0.78 7.44 -24.06
C GLN A 215 1.51 6.15 -23.65
N PHE A 216 2.39 6.22 -22.66
CA PHE A 216 3.10 5.06 -22.13
C PHE A 216 2.15 4.01 -21.54
N MET A 217 1.07 4.43 -20.89
CA MET A 217 0.01 3.52 -20.42
C MET A 217 -0.69 2.80 -21.58
N ALA A 218 -0.99 3.49 -22.68
CA ALA A 218 -1.71 2.95 -23.84
C ALA A 218 -0.89 1.99 -24.73
N GLN A 219 0.44 2.13 -24.80
CA GLN A 219 1.29 1.26 -25.63
C GLN A 219 1.18 -0.24 -25.25
N PRO A 220 1.07 -1.18 -26.20
CA PRO A 220 1.25 -2.61 -25.91
C PRO A 220 2.66 -2.88 -25.37
N THR A 221 2.83 -3.90 -24.52
CA THR A 221 4.17 -4.31 -24.03
C THR A 221 5.02 -5.02 -25.09
N ASP A 222 4.44 -5.43 -26.22
CA ASP A 222 5.10 -6.33 -27.18
C ASP A 222 5.08 -5.84 -28.65
N THR A 223 4.41 -4.72 -28.98
CA THR A 223 4.26 -4.27 -30.39
C THR A 223 4.31 -2.75 -30.59
N THR A 224 4.46 -2.37 -31.87
CA THR A 224 4.79 -1.07 -32.47
C THR A 224 4.07 0.18 -31.93
N PRO A 225 4.67 1.38 -32.09
CA PRO A 225 4.09 2.64 -31.63
C PRO A 225 2.72 2.95 -32.24
N VAL A 226 1.84 3.53 -31.42
CA VAL A 226 0.61 4.18 -31.87
C VAL A 226 0.90 5.68 -32.02
N GLU A 227 0.40 6.29 -33.09
CA GLU A 227 0.57 7.73 -33.36
C GLU A 227 -0.10 8.61 -32.30
N VAL A 228 0.51 9.77 -32.00
CA VAL A 228 0.10 10.64 -30.90
C VAL A 228 -0.74 11.80 -31.41
N CYS A 229 -2.00 11.89 -30.96
CA CYS A 229 -2.80 13.09 -31.15
C CYS A 229 -2.17 14.28 -30.39
N HIS A 230 -1.93 15.40 -31.08
CA HIS A 230 -1.32 16.62 -30.52
C HIS A 230 -2.04 17.17 -29.27
N GLN A 231 -3.31 16.84 -29.05
CA GLN A 231 -4.06 17.24 -27.85
C GLN A 231 -3.52 16.58 -26.55
N ILE A 232 -2.82 15.45 -26.65
CA ILE A 232 -2.28 14.73 -25.48
C ILE A 232 -1.03 15.45 -24.94
N THR A 233 -0.23 16.08 -25.81
CA THR A 233 1.10 16.62 -25.47
C THR A 233 1.10 17.91 -24.64
N GLU A 234 -0.04 18.58 -24.43
CA GLU A 234 -0.13 19.76 -23.57
C GLU A 234 -0.56 19.44 -22.12
N LEU A 235 -1.04 18.21 -21.87
CA LEU A 235 -1.61 17.81 -20.59
C LEU A 235 -0.57 17.88 -19.44
N SER A 236 -0.96 18.52 -18.35
CA SER A 236 -0.12 18.80 -17.18
C SER A 236 -0.74 18.23 -15.90
N PHE A 237 0.08 17.79 -14.94
CA PHE A 237 -0.42 17.21 -13.68
C PHE A 237 -1.06 18.24 -12.74
N PRO A 238 -2.10 17.87 -11.96
CA PRO A 238 -2.64 18.72 -10.92
C PRO A 238 -1.60 18.94 -9.82
N ARG A 239 -1.30 20.19 -9.46
CA ARG A 239 -0.23 20.52 -8.49
C ARG A 239 -0.77 20.40 -7.05
N LEU A 240 -0.51 19.26 -6.39
CA LEU A 240 -1.04 18.91 -5.07
C LEU A 240 0.08 18.77 -4.03
N ASN A 241 -0.29 18.76 -2.74
CA ASN A 241 0.66 18.58 -1.62
C ASN A 241 1.86 19.57 -1.65
N ILE A 242 1.62 20.80 -2.14
CA ILE A 242 2.61 21.88 -2.25
C ILE A 242 2.93 22.45 -0.85
N GLY A 243 4.19 22.86 -0.64
CA GLY A 243 4.60 23.61 0.54
C GLY A 243 4.34 22.85 1.83
N ARG A 244 3.42 23.35 2.66
CA ARG A 244 3.05 22.77 3.96
C ARG A 244 1.87 21.78 3.89
N ASN A 245 1.19 21.57 2.74
CA ASN A 245 0.15 20.54 2.64
C ASN A 245 0.78 19.14 2.38
N VAL A 246 0.27 18.15 3.10
CA VAL A 246 0.60 16.71 2.96
C VAL A 246 -0.67 15.83 2.90
N ALA A 247 -1.85 16.40 3.11
CA ALA A 247 -3.13 15.72 3.26
C ALA A 247 -3.99 15.68 1.98
N SER A 248 -3.51 16.24 0.85
CA SER A 248 -4.31 16.36 -0.38
C SER A 248 -4.87 15.03 -0.90
N TRP A 249 -4.23 13.89 -0.60
CA TRP A 249 -4.81 12.58 -0.90
C TRP A 249 -6.09 12.31 -0.09
N ASP A 250 -6.08 12.52 1.23
CA ASP A 250 -7.23 12.22 2.09
C ASP A 250 -8.33 13.27 1.95
N GLU A 251 -7.96 14.51 1.66
CA GLU A 251 -8.86 15.61 1.27
C GLU A 251 -9.65 15.24 0.00
N TYR A 252 -8.97 14.77 -1.06
CA TYR A 252 -9.59 14.44 -2.35
C TYR A 252 -10.58 13.28 -2.27
N LYS A 253 -11.79 13.45 -2.80
CA LYS A 253 -12.88 12.45 -2.80
C LYS A 253 -13.13 11.95 -4.21
N HIS A 254 -12.93 10.66 -4.45
CA HIS A 254 -13.21 10.00 -5.73
C HIS A 254 -13.58 8.53 -5.47
N PRO A 255 -14.58 7.94 -6.16
CA PRO A 255 -15.06 6.59 -5.87
C PRO A 255 -14.00 5.50 -6.11
N ASN A 256 -13.07 5.71 -7.04
CA ASN A 256 -12.05 4.72 -7.40
C ASN A 256 -10.83 4.69 -6.45
N LYS A 257 -10.88 5.39 -5.31
CA LYS A 257 -9.80 5.36 -4.30
C LYS A 257 -9.79 4.01 -3.56
N ILE A 258 -8.71 3.26 -3.70
CA ILE A 258 -8.50 2.01 -2.98
C ILE A 258 -7.77 2.29 -1.66
N SER A 259 -8.25 1.68 -0.56
CA SER A 259 -7.63 1.81 0.76
C SER A 259 -6.31 1.05 0.83
N ALA A 260 -5.26 1.67 1.36
CA ALA A 260 -3.99 1.01 1.66
C ALA A 260 -4.16 -0.23 2.58
N ASN A 261 -5.21 -0.23 3.41
CA ASN A 261 -5.59 -1.29 4.36
C ASN A 261 -6.82 -2.09 3.91
N ALA A 262 -7.10 -2.14 2.60
CA ALA A 262 -8.19 -2.93 2.01
C ALA A 262 -8.13 -4.39 2.47
N SER A 263 -9.30 -5.01 2.63
CA SER A 263 -9.43 -6.44 2.96
C SER A 263 -9.88 -7.23 1.74
N GLY A 264 -9.45 -8.48 1.64
CA GLY A 264 -9.91 -9.43 0.63
C GLY A 264 -10.04 -10.85 1.22
N PRO A 265 -10.00 -11.91 0.39
CA PRO A 265 -10.03 -13.30 0.85
C PRO A 265 -8.91 -13.62 1.87
N ASP A 266 -7.71 -13.09 1.61
CA ASP A 266 -6.53 -13.15 2.49
C ASP A 266 -6.63 -12.19 3.71
N LYS A 267 -7.84 -11.71 4.05
CA LYS A 267 -8.12 -10.64 5.02
C LYS A 267 -7.25 -9.41 4.71
N ARG A 268 -6.52 -8.87 5.70
CA ARG A 268 -5.53 -7.79 5.55
C ARG A 268 -4.08 -8.30 5.46
N LYS A 269 -3.85 -9.53 4.98
CA LYS A 269 -2.49 -10.07 4.83
C LYS A 269 -1.68 -9.25 3.82
N PHE A 270 -0.40 -9.08 4.12
CA PHE A 270 0.59 -8.39 3.29
C PHE A 270 1.28 -9.39 2.34
N PHE A 271 2.10 -8.90 1.40
CA PHE A 271 3.07 -9.76 0.74
C PHE A 271 4.23 -10.12 1.70
N ASP A 272 4.88 -11.26 1.46
CA ASP A 272 6.10 -11.67 2.16
C ASP A 272 7.30 -10.95 1.51
N TYR A 273 7.49 -9.69 1.91
CA TYR A 273 8.51 -8.82 1.32
C TYR A 273 9.91 -9.21 1.84
N LYS A 274 10.78 -9.66 0.94
CA LYS A 274 12.18 -10.01 1.21
C LYS A 274 13.09 -8.96 0.56
N ILE A 275 13.32 -7.89 1.32
CA ILE A 275 14.40 -6.92 1.08
C ILE A 275 15.69 -7.52 1.63
#